data_AF-A0A285UFD1-F1
#
_entry.id   AF-A0A285UFD1-F1
#
_cell.length_a   1.000
_cell.length_b   1.000
_cell.length_c   1.000
_cell.angle_alpha   90.00
_cell.angle_beta   90.00
_cell.angle_gamma   90.00
#
_symmetry.space_group_name_H-M   'P 1'
#
loop_
_entity.id
_entity.type
_entity.pdbx_description
1 polymer ?
#
loop_
_entity_poly.entity_id
_entity_poly.type
_entity_poly.pdbx_seq_one_letter_code
_entity_poly.pdbx_strand_id
1 'polypeptide(L)'
;MKKLLIYLFVLTLASALTACNSLPTPQVKEPEKQEDTQKSKDQTNEETNIDKEEVVVEEEEVEDEKDTTNNTTDNQNKDNTTTENDDLALAFQAYIDEIMLLAPEEIRIIEAYGSVSGNNYVNDSIMYDELYYNVVPSYNEFVIALEGISSDNEIINDLHAIYVEAATIQLGAFTVMITALEEQSRDLVEMANQGLSEASSLITEWQAQVQILSVQTGVSF
;
A
#
# COMPACT_ATOMS: atom_id res chain seq x y z
N MET A 1 -6.30 22.97 1.48
CA MET A 1 -6.27 21.95 0.39
C MET A 1 -6.26 20.60 1.09
N LYS A 2 -7.20 19.68 0.80
CA LYS A 2 -7.42 18.43 1.60
C LYS A 2 -7.69 17.19 0.72
N LYS A 3 -6.97 17.03 -0.39
CA LYS A 3 -7.25 15.96 -1.38
C LYS A 3 -6.05 15.08 -1.79
N LEU A 4 -4.88 15.22 -1.15
CA LEU A 4 -3.69 14.41 -1.47
C LEU A 4 -3.59 13.09 -0.68
N LEU A 5 -4.00 13.10 0.59
CA LEU A 5 -3.99 12.01 1.59
C LEU A 5 -4.67 10.67 1.21
N ILE A 6 -5.12 10.49 -0.03
CA ILE A 6 -5.84 9.29 -0.51
C ILE A 6 -4.97 8.41 -1.41
N TYR A 7 -3.92 8.95 -2.04
CA TYR A 7 -3.24 8.25 -3.14
C TYR A 7 -2.29 7.11 -2.73
N LEU A 8 -1.82 7.05 -1.48
CA LEU A 8 -0.92 5.98 -1.00
C LEU A 8 -1.61 4.88 -0.19
N PHE A 9 -2.90 5.02 0.16
CA PHE A 9 -3.63 4.02 0.96
C PHE A 9 -4.13 2.81 0.13
N VAL A 10 -3.89 2.82 -1.19
CA VAL A 10 -4.41 1.79 -2.12
C VAL A 10 -3.56 0.51 -2.12
N LEU A 11 -2.33 0.54 -1.57
CA LEU A 11 -1.43 -0.62 -1.55
C LEU A 11 -1.71 -1.66 -0.46
N THR A 12 -3.00 -1.96 -0.22
CA THR A 12 -3.46 -3.05 0.66
C THR A 12 -4.01 -4.23 -0.16
N LEU A 13 -3.24 -4.68 -1.17
CA LEU A 13 -3.66 -5.79 -2.01
C LEU A 13 -3.51 -7.15 -1.30
N ALA A 14 -4.61 -7.60 -0.69
CA ALA A 14 -4.96 -9.01 -0.44
C ALA A 14 -4.07 -9.85 0.52
N SER A 15 -3.99 -9.48 1.79
CA SER A 15 -3.70 -10.45 2.87
C SER A 15 -4.98 -11.23 3.26
N ALA A 16 -5.36 -12.25 2.48
CA ALA A 16 -6.57 -13.03 2.75
C ALA A 16 -6.55 -14.50 2.27
N LEU A 17 -5.62 -15.33 2.77
CA LEU A 17 -5.76 -16.81 2.72
C LEU A 17 -5.27 -17.49 4.01
N THR A 18 -5.99 -17.29 5.12
CA THR A 18 -5.89 -18.22 6.25
C THR A 18 -6.56 -19.54 5.87
N ALA A 19 -5.78 -20.62 5.89
CA ALA A 19 -6.24 -21.94 5.48
C ALA A 19 -7.32 -22.53 6.40
N CYS A 20 -8.35 -23.12 5.80
CA CYS A 20 -9.15 -24.19 6.41
C CYS A 20 -9.29 -25.34 5.42
N ASN A 21 -8.32 -26.25 5.47
CA ASN A 21 -8.24 -27.41 4.59
C ASN A 21 -9.16 -28.53 5.13
N SER A 22 -10.17 -28.94 4.36
CA SER A 22 -11.05 -30.07 4.70
C SER A 22 -11.76 -30.62 3.45
N LEU A 23 -11.01 -31.31 2.59
CA LEU A 23 -11.61 -32.19 1.57
C LEU A 23 -12.05 -33.52 2.22
N PRO A 24 -13.32 -33.93 2.08
CA PRO A 24 -13.71 -35.32 2.25
C PRO A 24 -13.38 -36.13 0.98
N THR A 25 -12.77 -37.30 1.15
CA THR A 25 -12.42 -38.23 0.06
C THR A 25 -13.65 -38.77 -0.69
N PRO A 26 -13.63 -38.87 -2.04
CA PRO A 26 -14.70 -39.51 -2.79
C PRO A 26 -14.62 -41.04 -2.68
N GLN A 27 -15.75 -41.68 -2.37
CA GLN A 27 -15.91 -43.14 -2.41
C GLN A 27 -16.48 -43.56 -3.77
N VAL A 28 -15.83 -44.52 -4.42
CA VAL A 28 -16.22 -45.06 -5.73
C VAL A 28 -17.39 -46.02 -5.61
N LYS A 29 -18.51 -45.74 -6.30
CA LYS A 29 -19.48 -46.75 -6.76
C LYS A 29 -20.04 -46.35 -8.12
N GLU A 30 -19.98 -47.28 -9.06
CA GLU A 30 -20.57 -47.23 -10.41
C GLU A 30 -21.76 -48.23 -10.48
N PRO A 31 -22.57 -48.29 -11.55
CA PRO A 31 -23.82 -47.52 -11.59
C PRO A 31 -25.08 -48.40 -11.73
N GLU A 32 -26.25 -47.84 -11.41
CA GLU A 32 -27.54 -48.34 -11.90
C GLU A 32 -28.28 -47.25 -12.70
N LYS A 33 -29.30 -47.68 -13.44
CA LYS A 33 -29.69 -47.15 -14.76
C LYS A 33 -31.15 -46.67 -14.77
N GLN A 34 -31.51 -45.91 -15.81
CA GLN A 34 -32.88 -45.53 -16.24
C GLN A 34 -33.59 -44.41 -15.43
N GLU A 35 -34.50 -43.61 -16.00
CA GLU A 35 -34.78 -43.18 -17.40
C GLU A 35 -35.80 -42.00 -17.34
N ASP A 36 -35.91 -41.25 -18.44
CA ASP A 36 -37.01 -40.33 -18.83
C ASP A 36 -37.31 -38.99 -18.10
N THR A 37 -36.84 -37.90 -18.74
CA THR A 37 -37.66 -37.03 -19.64
C THR A 37 -38.67 -35.98 -19.12
N GLN A 38 -38.39 -34.73 -19.56
CA GLN A 38 -39.29 -33.59 -19.90
C GLN A 38 -39.78 -32.54 -18.85
N LYS A 39 -39.19 -31.33 -19.01
CA LYS A 39 -39.84 -30.10 -19.55
C LYS A 39 -40.88 -29.38 -18.67
N SER A 40 -40.60 -28.09 -18.40
CA SER A 40 -41.31 -26.94 -19.02
C SER A 40 -41.06 -25.61 -18.29
N LYS A 41 -40.67 -24.54 -19.02
CA LYS A 41 -41.10 -23.10 -18.93
C LYS A 41 -41.13 -22.39 -17.55
N ASP A 42 -41.02 -21.06 -17.44
CA ASP A 42 -40.84 -19.97 -18.40
C ASP A 42 -40.16 -18.77 -17.67
N GLN A 43 -39.74 -17.77 -18.46
CA GLN A 43 -39.86 -16.31 -18.27
C GLN A 43 -40.39 -15.70 -16.92
N THR A 44 -40.10 -14.47 -16.48
CA THR A 44 -39.24 -13.32 -16.91
C THR A 44 -39.49 -12.14 -15.93
N ASN A 45 -38.61 -11.11 -15.90
CA ASN A 45 -38.79 -9.76 -15.32
C ASN A 45 -38.77 -9.62 -13.78
N GLU A 46 -37.88 -8.77 -13.24
CA GLU A 46 -37.99 -7.30 -13.02
C GLU A 46 -39.03 -6.91 -11.97
N GLU A 47 -38.59 -6.33 -10.85
CA GLU A 47 -38.91 -4.92 -10.54
C GLU A 47 -38.08 -4.36 -9.37
N THR A 48 -37.90 -3.03 -9.40
CA THR A 48 -37.17 -2.20 -8.44
C THR A 48 -38.10 -1.52 -7.43
N ASN A 49 -37.66 -1.37 -6.18
CA ASN A 49 -37.96 -0.25 -5.26
C ASN A 49 -36.93 -0.35 -4.12
N ILE A 50 -36.11 0.65 -3.75
CA ILE A 50 -36.41 2.04 -3.37
C ILE A 50 -37.49 2.09 -2.29
N ASP A 51 -37.05 2.29 -1.04
CA ASP A 51 -37.73 3.22 -0.15
C ASP A 51 -36.69 4.08 0.58
N LYS A 52 -37.09 5.33 0.83
CA LYS A 52 -36.29 6.32 1.56
C LYS A 52 -36.90 6.46 2.94
N GLU A 53 -36.07 6.72 3.95
CA GLU A 53 -36.57 7.38 5.16
C GLU A 53 -35.65 8.55 5.52
N GLU A 54 -36.29 9.69 5.77
CA GLU A 54 -35.70 11.01 5.95
C GLU A 54 -36.06 11.48 7.36
N VAL A 55 -35.07 11.95 8.13
CA VAL A 55 -35.32 12.63 9.41
C VAL A 55 -34.52 13.92 9.45
N VAL A 56 -35.25 15.02 9.35
CA VAL A 56 -34.81 16.40 9.59
C VAL A 56 -35.08 16.75 11.06
N VAL A 57 -34.13 17.42 11.74
CA VAL A 57 -34.42 18.33 12.87
C VAL A 57 -33.40 19.48 12.91
N GLU A 58 -33.92 20.68 13.13
CA GLU A 58 -33.28 22.01 13.23
C GLU A 58 -33.33 22.53 14.71
N GLU A 59 -32.57 23.52 15.20
CA GLU A 59 -31.48 24.38 14.66
C GLU A 59 -30.65 24.98 15.84
N GLU A 60 -29.98 26.12 15.61
CA GLU A 60 -29.59 27.22 16.55
C GLU A 60 -28.13 27.38 17.05
N GLU A 61 -27.66 28.62 16.86
CA GLU A 61 -26.42 29.26 17.32
C GLU A 61 -26.63 30.00 18.65
N VAL A 62 -25.57 30.27 19.43
CA VAL A 62 -25.39 31.56 20.15
C VAL A 62 -23.87 31.85 20.33
N GLU A 63 -23.45 33.09 20.09
CA GLU A 63 -22.10 33.65 20.36
C GLU A 63 -21.92 34.07 21.85
N ASP A 64 -20.69 34.34 22.34
CA ASP A 64 -20.23 35.71 22.72
C ASP A 64 -18.80 35.78 23.37
N GLU A 65 -18.34 37.01 23.66
CA GLU A 65 -16.95 37.51 23.78
C GLU A 65 -16.22 37.53 25.16
N LYS A 66 -14.88 37.70 25.10
CA LYS A 66 -13.91 38.34 26.08
C LYS A 66 -13.76 37.76 27.52
N ASP A 67 -12.60 37.81 28.20
CA ASP A 67 -11.74 38.99 28.47
C ASP A 67 -10.28 38.67 28.94
N THR A 68 -9.41 39.66 28.68
CA THR A 68 -8.02 40.02 29.03
C THR A 68 -7.32 39.45 30.30
N THR A 69 -6.01 39.11 30.25
CA THR A 69 -4.88 39.91 30.81
C THR A 69 -3.53 39.16 30.94
N ASN A 70 -2.46 39.85 30.52
CA ASN A 70 -1.01 39.58 30.63
C ASN A 70 -0.47 38.92 31.92
N ASN A 71 0.63 38.15 31.78
CA ASN A 71 1.87 38.52 32.48
C ASN A 71 3.14 37.98 31.81
N THR A 72 4.13 38.85 31.60
CA THR A 72 5.48 38.51 31.15
C THR A 72 6.28 37.88 32.28
N THR A 73 7.06 36.84 32.00
CA THR A 73 8.26 36.53 32.77
C THR A 73 9.32 35.99 31.83
N ASP A 74 10.45 36.69 31.73
CA ASP A 74 11.65 36.18 31.08
C ASP A 74 12.10 34.89 31.79
N ASN A 75 12.39 33.84 31.02
CA ASN A 75 13.45 32.93 31.40
C ASN A 75 14.15 32.37 30.16
N GLN A 76 15.46 32.55 30.11
CA GLN A 76 16.26 32.20 28.93
C GLN A 76 16.53 30.70 28.88
N ASN A 77 15.83 29.98 28.00
CA ASN A 77 16.27 28.67 27.50
C ASN A 77 15.52 28.25 26.22
N LYS A 78 15.55 29.09 25.18
CA LYS A 78 14.76 28.89 23.94
C LYS A 78 15.51 29.36 22.69
N ASP A 79 16.66 28.74 22.41
CA ASP A 79 17.50 29.09 21.24
C ASP A 79 18.34 27.91 20.67
N ASN A 80 17.99 26.67 21.00
CA ASN A 80 18.57 25.46 20.36
C ASN A 80 17.46 24.56 19.81
N THR A 81 16.45 24.25 20.62
CA THR A 81 15.32 23.37 20.26
C THR A 81 14.33 23.95 19.23
N THR A 82 14.38 25.25 18.93
CA THR A 82 13.58 25.82 17.84
C THR A 82 14.32 25.64 16.51
N THR A 83 15.59 26.05 16.45
CA THR A 83 16.45 25.89 15.26
C THR A 83 16.60 24.43 14.84
N GLU A 84 16.88 23.50 15.77
CA GLU A 84 17.01 22.06 15.44
C GLU A 84 15.72 21.46 14.87
N ASN A 85 14.55 21.93 15.32
CA ASN A 85 13.25 21.46 14.79
C ASN A 85 12.90 22.10 13.44
N ASP A 86 13.28 23.36 13.23
CA ASP A 86 13.13 24.06 11.95
C ASP A 86 14.05 23.42 10.89
N ASP A 87 15.30 23.07 11.23
CA ASP A 87 16.24 22.37 10.36
C ASP A 87 15.75 20.95 10.00
N LEU A 88 15.19 20.21 10.98
CA LEU A 88 14.56 18.91 10.72
C LEU A 88 13.32 19.03 9.83
N ALA A 89 12.48 20.05 10.04
CA ALA A 89 11.30 20.29 9.22
C ALA A 89 11.66 20.62 7.76
N LEU A 90 12.71 21.42 7.54
CA LEU A 90 13.24 21.71 6.20
C LEU A 90 13.80 20.46 5.52
N ALA A 91 14.60 19.66 6.23
CA ALA A 91 15.16 18.42 5.70
C ALA A 91 14.06 17.38 5.35
N PHE A 92 13.05 17.26 6.20
CA PHE A 92 11.92 16.35 5.98
C PHE A 92 11.00 16.82 4.84
N GLN A 93 10.73 18.12 4.71
CA GLN A 93 9.98 18.66 3.57
C GLN A 93 10.69 18.38 2.25
N ALA A 94 12.01 18.63 2.17
CA ALA A 94 12.80 18.36 0.97
C ALA A 94 12.76 16.86 0.60
N TYR A 95 12.93 15.98 1.59
CA TYR A 95 12.81 14.53 1.41
C TYR A 95 11.44 14.11 0.85
N ILE A 96 10.35 14.57 1.46
CA ILE A 96 8.99 14.24 1.01
C ILE A 96 8.73 14.79 -0.41
N ASP A 97 9.23 15.99 -0.73
CA ASP A 97 9.12 16.56 -2.08
C ASP A 97 9.83 15.67 -3.13
N GLU A 98 11.01 15.13 -2.83
CA GLU A 98 11.72 14.20 -3.74
C GLU A 98 11.00 12.84 -3.88
N ILE A 99 10.53 12.25 -2.77
CA ILE A 99 9.75 11.01 -2.80
C ILE A 99 8.45 11.17 -3.61
N MET A 100 7.78 12.32 -3.51
CA MET A 100 6.57 12.62 -4.26
C MET A 100 6.81 12.78 -5.78
N LEU A 101 8.05 13.00 -6.23
CA LEU A 101 8.39 12.95 -7.66
C LEU A 101 8.50 11.52 -8.19
N LEU A 102 8.90 10.55 -7.34
CA LEU A 102 9.05 9.14 -7.72
C LEU A 102 7.75 8.33 -7.57
N ALA A 103 6.89 8.68 -6.60
CA ALA A 103 5.69 7.93 -6.26
C ALA A 103 4.74 7.59 -7.45
N PRO A 104 4.51 8.45 -8.46
CA PRO A 104 3.67 8.10 -9.60
C PRO A 104 4.22 6.94 -10.45
N GLU A 105 5.55 6.83 -10.55
CA GLU A 105 6.19 5.74 -11.29
C GLU A 105 6.20 4.45 -10.47
N GLU A 106 6.44 4.52 -9.16
CA GLU A 106 6.29 3.35 -8.29
C GLU A 106 4.88 2.76 -8.38
N ILE A 107 3.84 3.59 -8.22
CA ILE A 107 2.43 3.18 -8.33
C ILE A 107 2.18 2.47 -9.66
N ARG A 108 2.64 3.04 -10.79
CA ARG A 108 2.51 2.42 -12.12
C ARG A 108 3.14 1.02 -12.17
N ILE A 109 4.29 0.83 -11.54
CA ILE A 109 5.03 -0.44 -11.55
C ILE A 109 4.33 -1.48 -10.65
N ILE A 110 3.83 -1.08 -9.48
CA ILE A 110 3.11 -2.02 -8.60
C ILE A 110 1.73 -2.36 -9.16
N GLU A 111 1.05 -1.43 -9.83
CA GLU A 111 -0.18 -1.73 -10.59
C GLU A 111 0.08 -2.74 -11.72
N ALA A 112 1.20 -2.61 -12.45
CA ALA A 112 1.60 -3.58 -13.47
C ALA A 112 1.81 -4.99 -12.88
N TYR A 113 2.57 -5.11 -11.78
CA TYR A 113 2.71 -6.38 -11.06
C TYR A 113 1.37 -6.91 -10.52
N GLY A 114 0.54 -6.03 -9.96
CA GLY A 114 -0.79 -6.36 -9.44
C GLY A 114 -1.75 -6.86 -10.53
N SER A 115 -1.54 -6.49 -11.80
CA SER A 115 -2.37 -6.90 -12.93
C SER A 115 -2.20 -8.36 -13.35
N VAL A 116 -1.12 -9.03 -12.91
CA VAL A 116 -0.78 -10.43 -13.26
C VAL A 116 -0.60 -11.35 -12.05
N SER A 117 -0.82 -10.84 -10.84
CA SER A 117 -0.58 -11.55 -9.58
C SER A 117 -1.84 -11.65 -8.70
N GLY A 118 -1.78 -12.47 -7.65
CA GLY A 118 -2.89 -12.66 -6.71
C GLY A 118 -4.19 -13.07 -7.41
N ASN A 119 -5.27 -12.30 -7.19
CA ASN A 119 -6.58 -12.55 -7.81
C ASN A 119 -6.58 -12.35 -9.34
N ASN A 120 -5.59 -11.66 -9.90
CA ASN A 120 -5.46 -11.40 -11.34
C ASN A 120 -4.51 -12.38 -12.05
N TYR A 121 -3.90 -13.33 -11.31
CA TYR A 121 -3.05 -14.35 -11.91
C TYR A 121 -3.85 -15.26 -12.87
N VAL A 122 -3.34 -15.42 -14.09
CA VAL A 122 -3.97 -16.25 -15.14
C VAL A 122 -3.12 -17.49 -15.46
N ASN A 123 -1.80 -17.31 -15.64
CA ASN A 123 -0.82 -18.36 -15.84
C ASN A 123 0.61 -17.80 -15.76
N ASP A 124 1.59 -18.70 -15.61
CA ASP A 124 3.02 -18.38 -15.47
C ASP A 124 3.59 -17.57 -16.63
N SER A 125 3.16 -17.81 -17.88
CA SER A 125 3.72 -17.08 -19.04
C SER A 125 3.38 -15.60 -18.99
N ILE A 126 2.13 -15.26 -18.65
CA ILE A 126 1.68 -13.87 -18.53
C ILE A 126 2.39 -13.17 -17.36
N MET A 127 2.54 -13.87 -16.23
CA MET A 127 3.24 -13.34 -15.06
C MET A 127 4.75 -13.15 -15.33
N TYR A 128 5.38 -14.11 -16.01
CA TYR A 128 6.78 -14.04 -16.42
C TYR A 128 7.02 -12.86 -17.38
N ASP A 129 6.22 -12.74 -18.45
CA ASP A 129 6.39 -11.69 -19.46
C ASP A 129 6.27 -10.30 -18.84
N GLU A 130 5.26 -10.08 -17.99
CA GLU A 130 5.07 -8.80 -17.29
C GLU A 130 6.20 -8.51 -16.29
N LEU A 131 6.64 -9.51 -15.51
CA LEU A 131 7.77 -9.34 -14.59
C LEU A 131 9.07 -9.02 -15.33
N TYR A 132 9.40 -9.79 -16.37
CA TYR A 132 10.68 -9.75 -17.06
C TYR A 132 10.82 -8.53 -17.97
N TYR A 133 9.77 -8.18 -18.74
CA TYR A 133 9.85 -7.09 -19.71
C TYR A 133 9.45 -5.72 -19.13
N ASN A 134 8.56 -5.68 -18.12
CA ASN A 134 7.98 -4.43 -17.62
C ASN A 134 8.37 -4.13 -16.17
N VAL A 135 8.02 -5.01 -15.21
CA VAL A 135 8.15 -4.73 -13.77
C VAL A 135 9.60 -4.62 -13.34
N VAL A 136 10.42 -5.67 -13.50
CA VAL A 136 11.81 -5.68 -13.00
C VAL A 136 12.67 -4.58 -13.63
N PRO A 137 12.65 -4.33 -14.96
CA PRO A 137 13.40 -3.23 -15.55
C PRO A 137 12.96 -1.86 -15.02
N SER A 138 11.65 -1.62 -14.89
CA SER A 138 11.15 -0.33 -14.37
C SER A 138 11.46 -0.15 -12.88
N TYR A 139 11.30 -1.21 -12.08
CA TYR A 139 11.53 -1.16 -10.64
C TYR A 139 13.02 -1.04 -10.30
N ASN A 140 13.92 -1.57 -11.14
CA ASN A 140 15.36 -1.31 -11.06
C ASN A 140 15.69 0.18 -11.23
N GLU A 141 15.14 0.84 -12.25
CA GLU A 141 15.36 2.29 -12.44
C GLU A 141 14.73 3.12 -11.30
N PHE A 142 13.59 2.69 -10.77
CA PHE A 142 12.98 3.28 -9.57
C PHE A 142 13.90 3.14 -8.34
N VAL A 143 14.46 1.96 -8.06
CA VAL A 143 15.39 1.74 -6.95
C VAL A 143 16.64 2.62 -7.11
N ILE A 144 17.23 2.69 -8.31
CA ILE A 144 18.39 3.57 -8.58
C ILE A 144 18.05 5.05 -8.36
N ALA A 145 16.85 5.49 -8.74
CA ALA A 145 16.39 6.86 -8.51
C ALA A 145 16.13 7.13 -7.02
N LEU A 146 15.58 6.14 -6.30
CA LEU A 146 15.34 6.19 -4.86
C LEU A 146 16.66 6.28 -4.08
N GLU A 147 17.63 5.40 -4.36
CA GLU A 147 18.99 5.42 -3.80
C GLU A 147 19.76 6.74 -4.05
N GLY A 148 19.33 7.52 -5.04
CA GLY A 148 19.90 8.83 -5.36
C GLY A 148 19.47 9.96 -4.43
N ILE A 149 18.43 9.76 -3.61
CA ILE A 149 17.95 10.73 -2.62
C ILE A 149 18.92 10.73 -1.43
N SER A 150 19.25 11.91 -0.90
CA SER A 150 20.17 12.03 0.24
C SER A 150 19.88 13.27 1.07
N SER A 151 20.13 13.19 2.37
CA SER A 151 20.01 14.31 3.29
C SER A 151 21.32 14.49 4.07
N ASP A 152 21.60 15.72 4.51
CA ASP A 152 22.62 15.96 5.54
C ASP A 152 22.08 15.68 6.95
N ASN A 153 20.77 15.41 7.10
CA ASN A 153 20.13 15.11 8.38
C ASN A 153 20.09 13.60 8.65
N GLU A 154 20.71 13.16 9.74
CA GLU A 154 20.83 11.74 10.14
C GLU A 154 19.47 11.05 10.28
N ILE A 155 18.47 11.72 10.87
CA ILE A 155 17.11 11.17 11.06
C ILE A 155 16.43 10.90 9.71
N ILE A 156 16.68 11.75 8.71
CA ILE A 156 16.11 11.62 7.37
C ILE A 156 16.84 10.54 6.56
N ASN A 157 18.15 10.39 6.74
CA ASN A 157 18.90 9.28 6.14
C ASN A 157 18.48 7.92 6.72
N ASP A 158 18.31 7.83 8.05
CA ASP A 158 17.81 6.60 8.70
C ASP A 158 16.41 6.23 8.22
N LEU A 159 15.51 7.22 8.12
CA LEU A 159 14.18 7.04 7.51
C LEU A 159 14.28 6.53 6.07
N HIS A 160 15.12 7.17 5.25
CA HIS A 160 15.26 6.85 3.84
C HIS A 160 15.85 5.44 3.62
N ALA A 161 16.82 5.03 4.44
CA ALA A 161 17.45 3.73 4.38
C ALA A 161 16.44 2.58 4.50
N ILE A 162 15.41 2.72 5.35
CA ILE A 162 14.33 1.72 5.49
C ILE A 162 13.57 1.54 4.18
N TYR A 163 13.31 2.63 3.45
CA TYR A 163 12.57 2.57 2.19
C TYR A 163 13.43 2.01 1.05
N VAL A 164 14.71 2.38 0.99
CA VAL A 164 15.69 1.79 0.06
C VAL A 164 15.84 0.29 0.30
N GLU A 165 15.97 -0.14 1.56
CA GLU A 165 16.05 -1.56 1.92
C GLU A 165 14.80 -2.32 1.49
N ALA A 166 13.61 -1.77 1.75
CA ALA A 166 12.35 -2.37 1.33
C ALA A 166 12.24 -2.53 -0.19
N ALA A 167 12.53 -1.46 -0.95
CA ALA A 167 12.48 -1.48 -2.40
C ALA A 167 13.54 -2.43 -3.01
N THR A 168 14.73 -2.51 -2.39
CA THR A 168 15.79 -3.45 -2.79
C THR A 168 15.36 -4.91 -2.58
N ILE A 169 14.77 -5.23 -1.43
CA ILE A 169 14.24 -6.57 -1.13
C ILE A 169 13.10 -6.93 -2.09
N GLN A 170 12.22 -5.98 -2.40
CA GLN A 170 11.12 -6.17 -3.34
C GLN A 170 11.60 -6.41 -4.79
N LEU A 171 12.61 -5.68 -5.26
CA LEU A 171 13.28 -5.94 -6.54
C LEU A 171 13.92 -7.34 -6.59
N GLY A 172 14.57 -7.74 -5.51
CA GLY A 172 15.10 -9.10 -5.34
C GLY A 172 14.01 -10.15 -5.42
N ALA A 173 12.88 -9.95 -4.73
CA ALA A 173 11.75 -10.86 -4.73
C ALA A 173 11.09 -11.00 -6.11
N PHE A 174 10.94 -9.92 -6.88
CA PHE A 174 10.48 -9.99 -8.28
C PHE A 174 11.44 -10.82 -9.15
N THR A 175 12.75 -10.66 -8.95
CA THR A 175 13.78 -11.42 -9.67
C THR A 175 13.75 -12.91 -9.32
N VAL A 176 13.60 -13.25 -8.03
CA VAL A 176 13.42 -14.65 -7.57
C VAL A 176 12.14 -15.25 -8.14
N MET A 177 11.06 -14.48 -8.25
CA MET A 177 9.80 -14.95 -8.85
C MET A 177 9.97 -15.30 -10.33
N ILE A 178 10.74 -14.52 -11.10
CA ILE A 178 11.10 -14.88 -12.50
C ILE A 178 11.77 -16.26 -12.53
N THR A 179 12.82 -16.47 -11.72
CA THR A 179 13.52 -17.76 -11.65
C THR A 179 12.59 -18.89 -11.19
N ALA A 180 11.65 -18.61 -10.27
CA ALA A 180 10.66 -19.58 -9.82
C ALA A 180 9.72 -20.05 -10.95
N LEU A 181 9.33 -19.14 -11.85
CA LEU A 181 8.51 -19.43 -13.03
C LEU A 181 9.30 -20.22 -14.09
N GLU A 182 10.57 -19.88 -14.31
CA GLU A 182 11.48 -20.60 -15.23
C GLU A 182 11.77 -22.04 -14.77
N GLU A 183 12.12 -22.21 -13.49
CA GLU A 183 12.45 -23.52 -12.91
C GLU A 183 11.22 -24.32 -12.45
N GLN A 184 10.03 -23.73 -12.49
CA GLN A 184 8.79 -24.28 -11.94
C GLN A 184 8.94 -24.68 -10.45
N SER A 185 9.71 -23.88 -9.70
CA SER A 185 10.21 -24.19 -8.36
C SER A 185 9.33 -23.57 -7.27
N ARG A 186 8.58 -24.43 -6.56
CA ARG A 186 7.73 -23.99 -5.44
C ARG A 186 8.51 -23.36 -4.29
N ASP A 187 9.75 -23.80 -4.07
CA ASP A 187 10.60 -23.29 -2.99
C ASP A 187 11.08 -21.86 -3.31
N LEU A 188 11.31 -21.55 -4.59
CA LEU A 188 11.60 -20.18 -5.04
C LEU A 188 10.35 -19.29 -5.01
N VAL A 189 9.16 -19.83 -5.32
CA VAL A 189 7.89 -19.09 -5.11
C VAL A 189 7.70 -18.72 -3.64
N GLU A 190 8.00 -19.63 -2.71
CA GLU A 190 7.94 -19.34 -1.28
C GLU A 190 8.96 -18.27 -0.86
N MET A 191 10.20 -18.36 -1.34
CA MET A 191 11.26 -17.37 -1.10
C MET A 191 10.89 -15.97 -1.62
N ALA A 192 10.35 -15.87 -2.84
CA ALA A 192 9.88 -14.60 -3.39
C ALA A 192 8.75 -13.99 -2.54
N ASN A 193 7.77 -14.80 -2.12
CA ASN A 193 6.68 -14.33 -1.26
C ASN A 193 7.16 -13.90 0.13
N GLN A 194 8.18 -14.55 0.69
CA GLN A 194 8.82 -14.11 1.93
C GLN A 194 9.47 -12.72 1.76
N GLY A 195 10.23 -12.50 0.68
CA GLY A 195 10.81 -11.19 0.37
C GLY A 195 9.77 -10.09 0.18
N LEU A 196 8.67 -10.35 -0.55
CA LEU A 196 7.56 -9.40 -0.67
C LEU A 196 6.90 -9.07 0.68
N SER A 197 6.77 -10.06 1.57
CA SER A 197 6.23 -9.85 2.92
C SER A 197 7.17 -9.04 3.83
N GLU A 198 8.49 -9.21 3.66
CA GLU A 198 9.52 -8.46 4.38
C GLU A 198 9.55 -7.00 3.91
N ALA A 199 9.61 -6.76 2.59
CA ALA A 199 9.52 -5.43 2.00
C ALA A 199 8.23 -4.69 2.40
N SER A 200 7.07 -5.36 2.36
CA SER A 200 5.80 -4.79 2.82
C SER A 200 5.82 -4.38 4.31
N SER A 201 6.55 -5.13 5.14
CA SER A 201 6.72 -4.81 6.57
C SER A 201 7.59 -3.56 6.76
N LEU A 202 8.69 -3.45 6.01
CA LEU A 202 9.57 -2.28 6.02
C LEU A 202 8.89 -1.01 5.45
N ILE A 203 8.10 -1.13 4.37
CA ILE A 203 7.26 -0.03 3.85
C ILE A 203 6.27 0.46 4.94
N THR A 204 5.68 -0.46 5.69
CA THR A 204 4.75 -0.12 6.78
C THR A 204 5.47 0.62 7.91
N GLU A 205 6.69 0.20 8.28
CA GLU A 205 7.53 0.88 9.27
C GLU A 205 7.95 2.28 8.78
N TRP A 206 8.40 2.40 7.53
CA TRP A 206 8.73 3.69 6.91
C TRP A 206 7.53 4.65 6.93
N GLN A 207 6.34 4.19 6.55
CA GLN A 207 5.09 4.99 6.61
C GLN A 207 4.77 5.46 8.05
N ALA A 208 4.98 4.60 9.04
CA ALA A 208 4.79 4.96 10.44
C ALA A 208 5.78 6.06 10.89
N GLN A 209 7.05 5.96 10.50
CA GLN A 209 8.07 6.97 10.81
C GLN A 209 7.86 8.29 10.06
N VAL A 210 7.45 8.26 8.79
CA VAL A 210 6.97 9.45 8.04
C VAL A 210 5.87 10.15 8.83
N GLN A 211 4.86 9.40 9.31
CA GLN A 211 3.77 10.01 10.07
C GLN A 211 4.20 10.58 11.43
N ILE A 212 5.16 9.95 12.12
CA ILE A 212 5.75 10.50 13.35
C ILE A 212 6.46 11.83 13.05
N LEU A 213 7.29 11.88 12.01
CA LEU A 213 8.01 13.08 11.60
C LEU A 213 7.08 14.20 11.15
N SER A 214 5.98 13.88 10.45
CA SER A 214 4.93 14.85 10.12
C SER A 214 4.28 15.49 11.35
N VAL A 215 4.00 14.71 12.40
CA VAL A 215 3.45 15.24 13.66
C VAL A 215 4.48 16.09 14.41
N GLN A 216 5.76 15.70 14.39
CA GLN A 216 6.85 16.41 15.06
C GLN A 216 7.20 17.75 14.40
N THR A 217 7.30 17.76 13.07
CA THR A 217 7.74 18.92 12.27
C THR A 217 6.58 19.84 11.85
N GLY A 218 5.35 19.32 11.81
CA GLY A 218 4.19 20.02 11.23
C GLY A 218 4.11 19.95 9.69
N VAL A 219 5.06 19.29 9.03
CA VAL A 219 5.05 19.04 7.58
C VAL A 219 4.03 17.94 7.26
N SER A 220 3.06 18.24 6.41
CA SER A 220 2.06 17.27 5.95
C SER A 220 2.49 16.59 4.65
N PHE A 221 2.29 15.27 4.57
CA PHE A 221 2.23 14.49 3.33
C PHE A 221 0.75 14.17 2.97
#